data_AF-A0A392PG58-F1
#
_entry.id   AF-A0A392PG58-F1
#
_cell.length_a   1.000
_cell.length_b   1.000
_cell.length_c   1.000
_cell.angle_alpha   90.00
_cell.angle_beta   90.00
_cell.angle_gamma   90.00
#
_symmetry.space_group_name_H-M   'P 1'
#
loop_
_entity.id
_entity.type
_entity.pdbx_description
1 polymer ?
#
loop_
_entity_poly.entity_id
_entity_poly.type
_entity_poly.pdbx_seq_one_letter_code
_entity_poly.pdbx_strand_id
1 'polypeptide(L)'
;SVWPTESALVWGELSQAIINNEWEKAREVKNTVEETQRSLVKERESKGETWVPKHFIVTHSNEDGWKCSPIQKWVPDAPIVTL
;
A
#
# COMPACT_ATOMS: atom_id res chain seq x y z
N SER A 1 -16.06 6.85 -3.05
CA SER A 1 -15.74 5.73 -2.14
C SER A 1 -14.23 5.63 -2.02
N VAL A 2 -13.71 5.35 -0.84
CA VAL A 2 -12.27 5.25 -0.55
C VAL A 2 -11.74 3.91 -1.11
N TRP A 3 -10.54 3.88 -1.70
CA TRP A 3 -10.02 2.65 -2.30
C TRP A 3 -9.71 1.60 -1.21
N PRO A 4 -9.99 0.31 -1.41
CA PRO A 4 -9.65 -0.73 -0.43
C PRO A 4 -8.16 -0.83 -0.10
N THR A 5 -7.30 -0.29 -0.97
CA THR A 5 -5.84 -0.26 -0.80
C THR A 5 -5.34 0.97 -0.05
N GLU A 6 -6.21 1.86 0.41
CA GLU A 6 -5.81 3.01 1.22
C GLU A 6 -5.29 2.59 2.59
N SER A 7 -4.23 3.25 3.07
CA SER A 7 -3.51 2.84 4.28
C SER A 7 -4.41 2.80 5.51
N ALA A 8 -5.32 3.75 5.67
CA ALA A 8 -6.25 3.79 6.81
C ALA A 8 -7.22 2.59 6.84
N LEU A 9 -7.58 2.06 5.66
CA LEU A 9 -8.43 0.87 5.57
C LEU A 9 -7.61 -0.40 5.79
N VAL A 10 -6.46 -0.52 5.10
CA VAL A 10 -5.59 -1.69 5.19
C VAL A 10 -5.05 -1.90 6.62
N TRP A 11 -4.68 -0.82 7.29
CA TRP A 11 -4.09 -0.86 8.64
C TRP A 11 -5.06 -0.46 9.76
N GLY A 12 -6.34 -0.26 9.44
CA GLY A 12 -7.33 0.25 10.40
C GLY A 12 -7.50 -0.65 11.62
N GLU A 13 -7.63 -1.96 11.40
CA GLU A 13 -7.75 -2.93 12.49
C GLU A 13 -6.49 -3.02 13.34
N LEU A 14 -5.31 -3.01 12.71
CA LEU A 14 -4.02 -2.97 13.41
C LEU A 14 -3.93 -1.72 14.29
N SER A 15 -4.29 -0.57 13.73
CA SER A 15 -4.24 0.72 14.43
C SER A 15 -5.14 0.71 15.66
N GLN A 16 -6.35 0.12 15.56
CA GLN A 16 -7.25 -0.01 16.71
C GLN A 16 -6.73 -0.98 17.76
N ALA A 17 -6.15 -2.12 17.36
CA ALA A 17 -5.54 -3.04 18.31
C ALA A 17 -4.37 -2.36 19.07
N ILE A 18 -3.56 -1.55 18.40
CA ILE A 18 -2.48 -0.76 19.03
C ILE A 18 -3.05 0.26 20.01
N ILE A 19 -4.06 1.04 19.62
CA ILE A 19 -4.69 2.06 20.48
C ILE A 19 -5.29 1.42 21.74
N ASN A 20 -5.86 0.22 21.60
CA ASN A 20 -6.42 -0.53 22.72
C ASN A 20 -5.39 -1.33 23.54
N ASN A 21 -4.10 -1.28 23.18
CA ASN A 21 -3.02 -2.06 23.77
C ASN A 21 -3.21 -3.60 23.66
N GLU A 22 -3.92 -4.06 22.63
CA GLU A 22 -4.16 -5.48 22.31
C GLU A 22 -2.97 -6.05 21.50
N TRP A 23 -1.80 -6.19 22.14
CA TRP A 23 -0.53 -6.47 21.43
C TRP A 23 -0.49 -7.79 20.66
N GLU A 24 -1.11 -8.85 21.18
CA GLU A 24 -1.19 -10.15 20.49
C GLU A 24 -2.00 -10.02 19.20
N LYS A 25 -3.19 -9.43 19.30
CA LYS A 25 -4.04 -9.15 18.14
C LYS A 25 -3.37 -8.22 17.13
N ALA A 26 -2.70 -7.17 17.60
CA ALA A 26 -1.94 -6.28 16.72
C ALA A 26 -0.88 -7.06 15.92
N ARG A 27 -0.17 -7.99 16.55
CA ARG A 27 0.79 -8.87 15.86
C ARG A 27 0.12 -9.76 14.82
N GLU A 28 -1.00 -10.39 15.16
CA GLU A 28 -1.74 -11.27 14.25
C GLU A 28 -2.27 -10.54 13.01
N VAL A 29 -2.90 -9.37 13.22
CA VAL A 29 -3.43 -8.53 12.14
C VAL A 29 -2.30 -8.04 11.24
N LYS A 30 -1.19 -7.56 11.83
CA LYS A 30 0.01 -7.16 11.06
C LYS A 30 0.54 -8.31 10.20
N ASN A 31 0.72 -9.49 10.80
CA ASN A 31 1.21 -10.67 10.09
C ASN A 31 0.29 -11.07 8.94
N THR A 32 -1.03 -10.98 9.13
CA THR A 32 -2.03 -11.31 8.10
C THR A 32 -1.89 -10.41 6.88
N VAL A 33 -1.76 -9.09 7.08
CA VAL A 33 -1.56 -8.12 5.98
C VAL A 33 -0.25 -8.41 5.24
N GLU A 34 0.85 -8.61 5.97
CA GLU A 34 2.18 -8.85 5.40
C GLU A 34 2.29 -10.18 4.64
N GLU A 35 1.69 -11.26 5.15
CA GLU A 35 1.70 -12.57 4.49
C GLU A 35 0.82 -12.59 3.24
N THR A 36 -0.33 -11.90 3.28
CA THR A 36 -1.19 -11.71 2.11
C THR A 36 -0.42 -10.99 0.99
N GLN A 37 0.28 -9.90 1.31
CA GLN A 37 1.10 -9.20 0.32
C GLN A 37 2.26 -10.07 -0.21
N ARG A 38 2.92 -10.86 0.65
CA ARG A 38 3.95 -11.83 0.23
C ARG A 38 3.39 -12.87 -0.74
N SER A 39 2.18 -13.36 -0.50
CA SER A 39 1.52 -14.32 -1.39
C SER A 39 1.20 -13.70 -2.76
N LEU A 40 0.71 -12.45 -2.77
CA LEU A 40 0.44 -11.72 -4.02
C LEU A 40 1.70 -11.43 -4.83
N VAL A 41 2.84 -11.18 -4.17
CA VAL A 41 4.14 -11.03 -4.85
C VAL A 41 4.52 -12.34 -5.54
N LYS A 42 4.48 -13.47 -4.81
CA LYS A 42 4.79 -14.79 -5.39
C LYS A 42 3.88 -15.14 -6.56
N GLU A 43 2.59 -14.81 -6.46
CA GLU A 43 1.62 -15.03 -7.54
C GLU A 43 2.00 -14.23 -8.80
N ARG A 44 2.30 -12.93 -8.66
CA ARG A 44 2.74 -12.09 -9.79
C ARG A 44 4.02 -12.61 -10.44
N GLU A 45 5.02 -12.96 -9.63
CA GLU A 45 6.28 -13.53 -10.10
C GLU A 45 6.05 -14.84 -10.87
N SER A 46 5.18 -15.72 -10.38
CA SER A 46 4.85 -16.97 -11.08
C SER A 46 4.17 -16.76 -12.44
N LYS A 47 3.50 -15.61 -12.62
CA LYS A 47 2.88 -15.20 -13.89
C LYS A 47 3.83 -14.38 -14.78
N GLY A 48 5.03 -14.05 -14.31
CA GLY A 48 5.94 -13.13 -14.99
C GLY A 48 5.44 -11.67 -15.01
N GLU A 49 4.51 -11.32 -14.13
CA GLU A 49 3.96 -9.97 -14.03
C GLU A 49 4.89 -9.07 -13.19
N THR A 50 5.14 -7.85 -13.67
CA THR A 50 5.87 -6.84 -12.90
C THR A 50 4.88 -5.93 -12.18
N TRP A 51 5.12 -5.64 -10.90
CA TRP A 51 4.34 -4.63 -10.18
C TRP A 51 4.64 -3.22 -10.71
N VAL A 52 3.60 -2.47 -11.05
CA VAL A 52 3.72 -1.10 -11.56
C VAL A 52 2.96 -0.14 -10.62
N PRO A 53 3.57 0.99 -10.19
CA PRO A 53 2.89 1.99 -9.38
C PRO A 53 1.66 2.57 -10.10
N LYS A 54 0.57 2.81 -9.36
CA LYS A 54 -0.70 3.28 -9.93
C LYS A 54 -0.71 4.75 -10.36
N HIS A 55 0.03 5.60 -9.66
CA HIS A 55 -0.03 7.07 -9.81
C HIS A 55 1.30 7.71 -10.23
N PHE A 56 2.37 6.93 -10.32
CA PHE A 56 3.70 7.41 -10.63
C PHE A 56 4.34 6.56 -11.72
N ILE A 57 5.11 7.21 -12.59
CA ILE A 57 6.04 6.56 -13.50
C ILE A 57 7.38 6.53 -12.79
N VAL A 58 7.89 5.33 -12.54
CA VAL A 58 9.17 5.11 -11.89
C VAL A 58 10.09 4.40 -12.87
N THR A 59 11.25 4.98 -13.14
CA THR A 59 12.29 4.39 -13.99
C THR A 59 13.61 4.38 -13.25
N HIS A 60 14.43 3.37 -13.54
CA HIS A 60 15.78 3.26 -12.99
C HIS A 60 16.78 3.15 -14.14
N SER A 61 17.88 3.89 -14.06
CA SER A 61 19.01 3.79 -14.97
C SER A 61 20.31 3.78 -14.19
N ASN A 62 21.36 3.18 -14.73
CA ASN A 62 22.66 3.09 -14.05
C ASN A 62 23.36 4.46 -13.91
N GLU A 63 23.04 5.42 -14.79
CA GLU A 63 23.67 6.74 -14.84
C GLU A 63 22.95 7.75 -13.94
N ASP A 64 21.61 7.79 -14.01
CA ASP A 64 20.80 8.78 -13.30
C ASP A 64 20.05 8.23 -12.08
N GLY A 65 20.22 6.93 -11.76
CA GLY A 65 19.53 6.27 -10.65
C GLY A 65 18.01 6.20 -10.84
N TRP A 66 17.27 6.37 -9.74
CA TRP A 66 15.80 6.34 -9.73
C TRP A 66 15.20 7.70 -10.12
N LYS A 67 14.36 7.71 -11.16
CA LYS A 67 13.50 8.84 -11.52
C LYS A 67 12.05 8.51 -11.23
N CYS A 68 11.33 9.46 -10.66
CA CYS A 68 9.91 9.35 -10.35
C CYS A 68 9.19 10.60 -10.85
N SER A 69 8.07 10.40 -11.56
CA SER A 69 7.20 11.50 -12.00
C SER A 69 5.73 11.11 -11.82
N PRO A 70 4.85 12.06 -11.47
CA PRO A 70 3.44 11.76 -11.34
C PRO A 70 2.81 11.50 -12.72
N ILE A 71 1.93 10.51 -12.82
CA ILE A 71 1.13 10.26 -14.04
C ILE A 71 0.13 11.40 -14.23
N GLN A 72 -0.42 11.91 -13.14
CA GLN A 72 -1.39 13.00 -13.10
C GLN A 72 -0.77 14.20 -12.41
N LYS A 73 -0.67 15.34 -13.11
CA LYS A 73 -0.09 16.57 -12.55
C LYS A 73 -0.89 17.12 -11.37
N TRP A 74 -2.19 16.90 -11.36
CA TRP A 74 -3.12 17.38 -10.34
C TRP A 74 -4.03 16.23 -9.93
N VAL A 75 -4.29 16.13 -8.63
CA VAL A 75 -5.30 15.23 -8.07
C VAL A 75 -6.44 16.07 -7.51
N PRO A 76 -7.68 15.54 -7.50
CA PRO A 76 -8.77 16.18 -6.79
C PRO A 76 -8.42 16.38 -5.31
N ASP A 77 -9.01 17.38 -4.68
CA ASP A 77 -8.86 17.56 -3.24
C ASP A 77 -9.26 16.27 -2.51
N ALA A 78 -8.48 15.93 -1.49
CA ALA A 78 -8.77 14.77 -0.67
C ALA A 78 -10.19 14.91 -0.11
N PRO A 79 -11.02 13.86 -0.17
CA PRO A 79 -12.30 13.87 0.52
C PRO A 79 -11.98 13.82 2.02
N ILE A 80 -11.80 14.98 2.64
CA ILE A 80 -11.81 15.10 4.09
C ILE A 80 -13.25 14.83 4.47
N VAL A 81 -13.56 13.56 4.74
CA VAL A 81 -14.83 13.19 5.35
C VAL A 81 -14.74 13.67 6.79
N THR A 82 -15.24 14.88 7.06
CA THR A 82 -15.57 15.30 8.41
C THR A 82 -16.68 14.38 8.90
N LEU A 83 -16.32 13.48 9.83
CA LEU A 83 -17.28 12.70 10.62
C LEU A 83 -18.18 13.63 11.45
#